data_AF-A0A087T434-F1
#
_entry.id   AF-A0A087T434-F1
#
_cell.length_a   1.000
_cell.length_b   1.000
_cell.length_c   1.000
_cell.angle_alpha   90.00
_cell.angle_beta   90.00
_cell.angle_gamma   90.00
#
_symmetry.space_group_name_H-M   'P 1'
#
loop_
_entity.id
_entity.type
_entity.pdbx_description
1 polymer ?
#
loop_
_entity_poly.entity_id
_entity_poly.type
_entity_poly.pdbx_seq_one_letter_code
_entity_poly.pdbx_strand_id
1 'polypeptide(L)'
;MSTSADFLALGLKDGYLHFQYNLGSGEVVIIYNSTRLDDGKWHSVRVLRVEQEGSLVVDGGTAVTGASPGQLNQLNVNNGLYLGGMENIVSLSMNKYHSGLVGCLANVTLSTDYHIRLITHATTGINIQPCL
;
A
#
# COMPACT_ATOMS: atom_id res chain seq x y z
N MET A 1 -0.26 -27.18 -0.18
CA MET A 1 0.23 -25.87 0.27
C MET A 1 -0.07 -24.89 -0.85
N SER A 2 -1.05 -24.01 -0.66
CA SER A 2 -1.31 -22.96 -1.66
C SER A 2 -0.20 -21.91 -1.50
N THR A 3 0.70 -21.83 -2.48
CA THR A 3 1.62 -20.70 -2.60
C THR A 3 0.77 -19.48 -2.93
N SER A 4 0.46 -18.67 -1.92
CA SER A 4 -0.16 -17.36 -2.11
C SER A 4 0.75 -16.55 -3.03
N ALA A 5 0.19 -15.92 -4.05
CA ALA A 5 0.94 -15.07 -4.97
C ALA A 5 1.60 -13.90 -4.22
N ASP A 6 2.75 -13.46 -4.74
CA ASP A 6 3.45 -12.29 -4.24
C ASP A 6 2.58 -11.04 -4.40
N PHE A 7 2.53 -10.21 -3.38
CA PHE A 7 1.86 -8.92 -3.45
C PHE A 7 2.46 -7.95 -2.44
N LEU A 8 2.21 -6.68 -2.69
CA LEU A 8 2.44 -5.60 -1.74
C LEU A 8 1.27 -4.62 -1.83
N ALA A 9 0.66 -4.30 -0.70
CA ALA A 9 -0.49 -3.42 -0.64
C ALA A 9 -0.39 -2.45 0.54
N LEU A 10 -0.81 -1.22 0.29
CA LEU A 10 -1.14 -0.24 1.32
C LEU A 10 -2.64 0.06 1.23
N GLY A 11 -3.29 0.15 2.36
CA GLY A 11 -4.69 0.55 2.41
C GLY A 11 -5.15 0.87 3.81
N LEU A 12 -6.33 1.48 3.91
CA LEU A 12 -6.96 1.81 5.17
C LEU A 12 -7.92 0.70 5.58
N LYS A 13 -7.91 0.37 6.86
CA LYS A 13 -8.92 -0.49 7.49
C LYS A 13 -9.29 0.11 8.84
N ASP A 14 -10.59 0.36 9.03
CA ASP A 14 -11.13 1.01 10.24
C ASP A 14 -10.42 2.32 10.61
N GLY A 15 -10.02 3.09 9.58
CA GLY A 15 -9.30 4.36 9.71
C GLY A 15 -7.78 4.25 9.93
N TYR A 16 -7.25 3.04 10.12
CA TYR A 16 -5.81 2.82 10.34
C TYR A 16 -5.12 2.35 9.07
N LEU A 17 -3.84 2.70 8.94
CA LEU A 17 -3.03 2.32 7.79
C LEU A 17 -2.48 0.91 7.97
N HIS A 18 -2.74 0.07 6.98
CA HIS A 18 -2.23 -1.29 6.88
C HIS A 18 -1.22 -1.38 5.75
N PHE A 19 0.00 -1.80 6.06
CA PHE A 19 1.01 -2.19 5.10
C PHE A 19 1.13 -3.73 5.09
N GLN A 20 0.80 -4.35 3.97
CA GLN A 20 0.66 -5.80 3.85
C GLN A 20 1.45 -6.32 2.66
N TYR A 21 2.14 -7.45 2.83
CA TYR A 21 2.83 -8.09 1.73
C TYR A 21 3.02 -9.59 1.96
N ASN A 22 3.14 -10.32 0.86
CA ASN A 22 3.54 -11.71 0.83
C ASN A 22 4.64 -11.88 -0.22
N LEU A 23 5.70 -12.62 0.13
CA LEU A 23 6.87 -12.91 -0.70
C LEU A 23 6.94 -14.41 -1.08
N GLY A 24 5.81 -15.10 -1.04
CA GLY A 24 5.64 -16.53 -1.35
C GLY A 24 5.75 -17.46 -0.14
N SER A 25 6.28 -16.99 1.00
CA SER A 25 6.43 -17.76 2.25
C SER A 25 5.36 -17.47 3.31
N GLY A 26 4.43 -16.56 3.03
CA GLY A 26 3.39 -16.15 3.96
C GLY A 26 3.26 -14.63 4.04
N GLU A 27 2.10 -14.21 4.54
CA GLU A 27 1.73 -12.81 4.61
C GLU A 27 2.14 -12.17 5.94
N VAL A 28 2.56 -10.91 5.89
CA VAL A 28 2.69 -10.03 7.05
C VAL A 28 1.78 -8.82 6.91
N VAL A 29 1.24 -8.36 8.04
CA VAL A 29 0.42 -7.15 8.16
C VAL A 29 1.06 -6.25 9.22
N ILE A 30 1.55 -5.09 8.81
CA ILE A 30 2.09 -4.05 9.69
C ILE A 30 1.03 -2.95 9.80
N ILE A 31 0.57 -2.68 11.02
CA ILE A 31 -0.55 -1.76 11.26
C ILE A 31 -0.04 -0.53 12.01
N TYR A 32 -0.25 0.66 11.45
CA TYR A 32 -0.01 1.91 12.16
C TYR A 32 -1.29 2.31 12.92
N ASN A 33 -1.33 2.08 14.23
CA ASN A 33 -2.52 2.27 15.06
C ASN A 33 -2.45 3.52 15.97
N SER A 34 -1.40 4.33 15.87
CA SER A 34 -1.24 5.54 16.70
C SER A 34 -2.03 6.74 16.17
N THR A 35 -2.34 6.75 14.87
CA THR A 35 -3.06 7.83 14.19
C THR A 35 -4.09 7.22 13.24
N ARG A 36 -5.31 7.77 13.25
CA ARG A 36 -6.33 7.51 12.24
C ARG A 36 -6.15 8.46 11.07
N LEU A 37 -6.28 7.95 9.85
CA LEU A 37 -6.07 8.69 8.60
C LEU A 37 -7.39 9.04 7.88
N ASP A 38 -8.53 8.74 8.51
CA ASP A 38 -9.88 9.01 7.99
C ASP A 38 -10.49 10.30 8.58
N ASP A 39 -9.64 11.25 9.00
CA ASP A 39 -10.06 12.50 9.64
C ASP A 39 -10.27 13.67 8.65
N GLY A 40 -10.08 13.42 7.36
CA GLY A 40 -10.22 14.41 6.28
C GLY A 40 -9.02 15.34 6.10
N LYS A 41 -7.88 15.08 6.76
CA LYS A 41 -6.65 15.89 6.61
C LYS A 41 -5.60 15.17 5.77
N TRP A 42 -4.61 15.95 5.34
CA TRP A 42 -3.43 15.42 4.69
C TRP A 42 -2.52 14.71 5.71
N HIS A 43 -2.15 13.48 5.37
CA HIS A 43 -1.19 12.67 6.12
C HIS A 43 0.01 12.31 5.25
N SER A 44 1.20 12.30 5.84
CA SER A 44 2.42 11.81 5.19
C SER A 44 2.65 10.36 5.57
N VAL A 45 2.82 9.49 4.58
CA VAL A 45 3.07 8.06 4.76
C VAL A 45 4.41 7.70 4.15
N ARG A 46 5.28 7.06 4.94
CA ARG A 46 6.54 6.49 4.46
C ARG A 46 6.58 5.00 4.75
N VAL A 47 6.81 4.21 3.71
CA VAL A 47 7.01 2.76 3.79
C VAL A 47 8.37 2.41 3.23
N LEU A 48 9.08 1.55 3.94
CA LEU A 48 10.33 0.96 3.47
C LEU A 48 10.24 -0.55 3.66
N ARG A 49 10.67 -1.31 2.66
CA ARG A 49 10.88 -2.74 2.77
C ARG A 49 12.30 -3.06 2.32
N VAL A 50 13.05 -3.75 3.16
CA VAL A 50 14.37 -4.30 2.86
C VAL A 50 14.29 -5.79 3.11
N GLU A 51 14.41 -6.59 2.05
CA GLU A 51 14.21 -8.05 2.12
C GLU A 51 12.86 -8.39 2.80
N GLN A 52 12.87 -9.13 3.89
CA GLN A 52 11.65 -9.52 4.59
C GLN A 52 11.13 -8.42 5.50
N GLU A 53 11.99 -7.49 5.93
CA GLU A 53 11.68 -6.46 6.92
C GLU A 53 10.98 -5.28 6.27
N GLY A 54 9.84 -4.92 6.85
CA GLY A 54 9.05 -3.75 6.51
C GLY A 54 9.03 -2.75 7.65
N SER A 55 8.96 -1.47 7.32
CA SER A 55 8.73 -0.39 8.26
C SER A 55 7.73 0.61 7.70
N LEU A 56 6.90 1.14 8.60
CA LEU A 56 5.84 2.08 8.30
C LEU A 56 5.90 3.25 9.27
N VAL A 57 5.87 4.47 8.72
CA VAL A 57 5.84 5.73 9.47
C VAL A 57 4.71 6.60 8.92
N VAL A 58 3.92 7.18 9.82
CA VAL A 58 2.88 8.17 9.51
C VAL A 58 3.20 9.47 10.23
N ASP A 59 3.12 10.59 9.51
CA ASP A 59 3.31 11.97 10.01
C ASP A 59 4.61 12.20 10.80
N GLY A 60 5.67 11.46 10.47
CA GLY A 60 6.95 11.54 11.18
C GLY A 60 6.92 10.95 12.60
N GLY A 61 5.86 10.24 12.97
CA GLY A 61 5.76 9.53 14.24
C GLY A 61 6.69 8.31 14.34
N THR A 62 6.50 7.51 15.40
CA THR A 62 7.32 6.32 15.65
C THR A 62 7.15 5.27 14.56
N ALA A 63 8.26 4.71 14.07
CA ALA A 63 8.22 3.63 13.09
C ALA A 63 7.62 2.35 13.69
N VAL A 64 6.73 1.71 12.94
CA VAL A 64 6.21 0.36 13.23
C VAL A 64 6.85 -0.60 12.24
N THR A 65 7.34 -1.74 12.72
CA THR A 65 8.06 -2.73 11.90
C THR A 65 7.40 -4.09 11.95
N GLY A 66 7.72 -4.93 10.97
CA GLY A 66 7.34 -6.33 10.90
C GLY A 66 8.11 -7.04 9.79
N ALA A 67 8.04 -8.36 9.75
CA ALA A 67 8.72 -9.14 8.72
C ALA A 67 7.84 -10.27 8.19
N SER A 68 7.92 -10.52 6.87
CA SER A 68 7.28 -11.71 6.28
C SER A 68 7.98 -12.98 6.76
N PRO A 69 7.25 -14.08 7.02
CA PRO A 69 7.85 -15.32 7.49
C PRO A 69 8.67 -16.05 6.41
N GLY A 70 9.43 -17.06 6.82
CA GLY A 70 10.16 -17.97 5.92
C GLY A 70 11.52 -17.41 5.48
N GLN A 71 11.99 -17.81 4.29
CA GLN A 71 13.30 -17.41 3.75
C GLN A 71 13.19 -16.59 2.45
N LEU A 72 12.01 -16.54 1.83
CA LEU A 72 11.83 -15.76 0.60
C LEU A 72 11.77 -14.27 0.93
N ASN A 73 12.52 -13.47 0.16
CA ASN A 73 12.73 -12.04 0.39
C ASN A 73 12.55 -11.16 -0.86
N GLN A 74 12.29 -11.78 -2.01
CA GLN A 74 12.03 -11.08 -3.28
C GLN A 74 10.53 -10.89 -3.49
N LEU A 75 10.16 -9.78 -4.13
CA LEU A 75 8.78 -9.49 -4.52
C LEU A 75 8.67 -9.64 -6.04
N ASN A 76 7.92 -10.62 -6.51
CA ASN A 76 7.75 -10.93 -7.93
C ASN A 76 6.33 -10.59 -8.40
N VAL A 77 6.14 -9.35 -8.84
CA VAL A 77 4.84 -8.84 -9.31
C VAL A 77 4.92 -8.38 -10.76
N ASN A 78 3.88 -8.67 -11.54
CA ASN A 78 3.77 -8.30 -12.96
C ASN A 78 2.44 -7.59 -13.31
N ASN A 79 1.63 -7.29 -12.30
CA ASN A 79 0.29 -6.69 -12.43
C ASN A 79 0.29 -5.16 -12.39
N GLY A 80 1.46 -4.51 -12.30
CA GLY A 80 1.60 -3.06 -12.31
C GLY A 80 1.32 -2.40 -10.96
N LEU A 81 1.21 -1.06 -10.96
CA LEU A 81 0.94 -0.25 -9.78
C LEU A 81 -0.46 0.35 -9.86
N TYR A 82 -1.25 0.15 -8.81
CA TYR A 82 -2.58 0.72 -8.67
C TYR A 82 -2.58 1.74 -7.53
N LEU A 83 -3.08 2.94 -7.80
CA LEU A 83 -3.20 4.01 -6.81
C LEU A 83 -4.67 4.40 -6.68
N GLY A 84 -5.14 4.57 -5.45
CA GLY A 84 -6.53 4.92 -5.15
C GLY A 84 -7.54 3.78 -5.36
N GLY A 85 -7.25 2.77 -6.17
CA GLY A 85 -8.12 1.60 -6.34
C GLY A 85 -7.73 0.77 -7.55
N MET A 86 -8.45 -0.33 -7.77
CA MET A 86 -8.28 -1.20 -8.93
C MET A 86 -9.62 -1.84 -9.32
N GLU A 87 -9.76 -2.27 -10.57
CA GLU A 87 -10.90 -3.08 -11.00
C GLU A 87 -10.95 -4.39 -10.21
N ASN A 88 -12.14 -4.91 -9.92
CA ASN A 88 -12.33 -6.16 -9.17
C ASN A 88 -11.56 -6.20 -7.83
N ILE A 89 -11.47 -5.07 -7.13
CA ILE A 89 -10.67 -4.92 -5.89
C ILE A 89 -10.95 -6.03 -4.86
N VAL A 90 -12.20 -6.44 -4.70
CA VAL A 90 -12.59 -7.53 -3.78
C VAL A 90 -11.85 -8.82 -4.14
N SER A 91 -11.93 -9.23 -5.42
CA SER A 91 -11.32 -10.47 -5.89
C SER A 91 -9.79 -10.39 -5.91
N LEU A 92 -9.23 -9.28 -6.41
CA LEU A 92 -7.77 -9.12 -6.58
C LEU A 92 -7.05 -8.84 -5.26
N SER A 93 -7.73 -8.28 -4.27
CA SER A 93 -7.20 -8.16 -2.91
C SER A 93 -7.47 -9.40 -2.05
N MET A 94 -8.08 -10.47 -2.58
CA MET A 94 -8.49 -11.66 -1.82
C MET A 94 -9.37 -11.30 -0.61
N ASN A 95 -10.40 -10.48 -0.83
CA ASN A 95 -11.33 -9.94 0.17
C ASN A 95 -10.69 -9.06 1.27
N LYS A 96 -9.48 -8.55 1.05
CA LYS A 96 -8.84 -7.62 2.01
C LYS A 96 -9.43 -6.22 1.93
N TYR A 97 -9.77 -5.76 0.73
CA TYR A 97 -10.34 -4.44 0.48
C TYR A 97 -11.59 -4.56 -0.37
N HIS A 98 -12.65 -3.85 0.04
CA HIS A 98 -13.94 -3.85 -0.65
C HIS A 98 -14.19 -2.61 -1.52
N SER A 99 -13.40 -1.56 -1.32
CA SER A 99 -13.50 -0.31 -2.06
C SER A 99 -12.14 0.37 -2.17
N GLY A 100 -11.99 1.21 -3.19
CA GLY A 100 -10.84 2.10 -3.31
C GLY A 100 -10.90 3.27 -2.34
N LEU A 101 -9.82 4.04 -2.32
CA LEU A 101 -9.72 5.31 -1.61
C LEU A 101 -10.72 6.31 -2.19
N VAL A 102 -11.56 6.86 -1.31
CA VAL A 102 -12.32 8.09 -1.57
C VAL A 102 -11.61 9.21 -0.85
N GLY A 103 -10.79 9.96 -1.58
CA GLY A 103 -9.94 11.00 -1.00
C GLY A 103 -8.88 11.49 -1.97
N CYS A 104 -7.85 12.13 -1.42
CA CYS A 104 -6.81 12.80 -2.18
C CYS A 104 -5.47 12.10 -2.03
N LEU A 105 -4.73 11.99 -3.14
CA LEU A 105 -3.34 11.55 -3.16
C LEU A 105 -2.50 12.63 -3.83
N ALA A 106 -1.31 12.88 -3.28
CA ALA A 106 -0.33 13.81 -3.84
C ALA A 106 1.07 13.30 -3.54
N ASN A 107 2.07 13.77 -4.30
CA ASN A 107 3.49 13.56 -4.04
C ASN A 107 3.89 12.09 -3.83
N VAL A 108 3.47 11.22 -4.75
CA VAL A 108 3.82 9.79 -4.70
C VAL A 108 5.22 9.57 -5.29
N THR A 109 6.13 9.01 -4.49
CA THR A 109 7.50 8.70 -4.89
C THR A 109 7.82 7.24 -4.59
N LEU A 110 8.41 6.52 -5.56
CA LEU A 110 8.93 5.17 -5.41
C LEU A 110 10.46 5.16 -5.38
N SER A 111 11.05 4.15 -4.73
CA SER A 111 12.51 3.94 -4.69
C SER A 111 13.32 5.19 -4.34
N THR A 112 12.75 6.08 -3.52
CA THR A 112 13.30 7.37 -3.05
C THR A 112 13.39 8.52 -4.06
N ASP A 113 13.44 8.24 -5.37
CA ASP A 113 13.70 9.26 -6.40
C ASP A 113 12.71 9.23 -7.59
N TYR A 114 11.95 8.15 -7.74
CA TYR A 114 11.01 8.01 -8.83
C TYR A 114 9.67 8.67 -8.52
N HIS A 115 9.53 9.94 -8.93
CA HIS A 115 8.33 10.73 -8.71
C HIS A 115 7.25 10.34 -9.73
N ILE A 116 6.13 9.81 -9.23
CA ILE A 116 4.98 9.45 -10.07
C ILE A 116 4.16 10.71 -10.35
N ARG A 117 4.07 11.07 -11.63
CA ARG A 117 3.13 12.09 -12.09
C ARG A 117 1.74 11.46 -12.24
N LEU A 118 0.90 11.61 -11.22
CA LEU A 118 -0.39 10.93 -11.08
C LEU A 118 -1.30 11.01 -12.32
N ILE A 119 -1.25 12.11 -13.08
CA ILE A 119 -2.04 12.28 -14.29
C ILE A 119 -1.29 11.80 -15.53
N THR A 120 -0.04 12.21 -15.72
CA THR A 120 0.67 11.96 -16.99
C THR A 120 1.34 10.58 -17.08
N HIS A 121 1.56 9.88 -15.96
CA HIS A 121 2.05 8.51 -15.94
C HIS A 121 0.92 7.47 -15.82
N ALA A 122 -0.34 7.90 -15.71
CA ALA A 122 -1.47 6.98 -15.60
C ALA A 122 -1.76 6.30 -16.95
N THR A 123 -1.74 4.97 -16.96
CA THR A 123 -2.21 4.18 -18.12
C THR A 123 -3.74 4.21 -18.23
N THR A 124 -4.44 4.20 -17.07
CA THR A 124 -5.91 4.22 -16.97
C THR A 124 -6.30 5.02 -15.72
N GLY A 125 -7.47 5.67 -15.75
CA GLY A 125 -8.06 6.34 -14.60
C GLY A 125 -9.58 6.30 -14.64
N ILE A 126 -10.22 6.10 -13.49
CA ILE A 126 -11.69 6.04 -13.34
C ILE A 126 -12.08 7.04 -12.24
N ASN A 127 -12.96 7.98 -12.56
CA ASN A 127 -13.49 8.99 -11.63
C ASN A 127 -12.40 9.81 -10.89
N ILE A 128 -11.24 10.00 -11.52
CA ILE A 128 -10.13 10.79 -10.96
C ILE A 128 -10.36 12.25 -11.30
N GLN A 129 -10.31 13.12 -10.29
CA GLN A 129 -10.43 14.57 -10.41
C GLN A 129 -9.38 15.26 -9.54
N PRO A 130 -8.96 16.50 -9.85
CA PRO A 130 -8.16 17.30 -8.94
C PRO A 130 -8.90 17.51 -7.61
N CYS A 131 -8.16 17.49 -6.51
CA CYS A 131 -8.72 17.84 -5.21
C CYS A 131 -8.97 19.35 -5.11
N LEU A 132 -10.04 19.71 -4.40
CA LEU A 132 -10.47 21.08 -4.15
C LEU A 132 -9.66 21.75 -3.03
#